data_AF-A0A4S4E2T0-F1
#
_entry.id   AF-A0A4S4E2T0-F1
#
_cell.length_a   1.000
_cell.length_b   1.000
_cell.length_c   1.000
_cell.angle_alpha   90.00
_cell.angle_beta   90.00
_cell.angle_gamma   90.00
#
_symmetry.space_group_name_H-M   'P 1'
#
loop_
_entity.id
_entity.type
_entity.pdbx_description
1 polymer ?
#
loop_
_entity_poly.entity_id
_entity_poly.type
_entity_poly.pdbx_seq_one_letter_code
_entity_poly.pdbx_strand_id
1 'polypeptide(L)'
;MSITLGSSLSSDRLNRNAMNIKIKYLTDQLMRVQLVNEVNKDFVIEALRSIAELLTYGDQHDSAFFEYFMEKQIMGEFVRILKISRTVTVSLQLLQTISIMIQNLKSEHAIYYMFSNEHINYLITYSFDFRNEELLSYYISFLRYVVTTLVIAKDEVVAFPLYVEAIRFAFHEESMVRTAVRALTLNVYHVGDECVNKYVSSAPHADYFLNLVKFFREQCMILNALVLDASKNSGPESTPTIFSAVDEIEDNLYYFSDVISAGIPDVGRLITGSILKLLIFPLLLPSLRREAVDGMKIGPVTSLYLLCCILRIVKIKDLANTVAATLFCPLEAFIPCSEAKQNGHVSGYGFPHENQKPDNDNHCPPKVLHGGLMVTIQNSSSSSETHLEDDVLQHHFNGSQSALR
;
A
#
# COMPACT_ATOMS: atom_id res chain seq x y z
N MET A 1 10.55 60.49 9.68
CA MET A 1 10.48 59.05 9.33
C MET A 1 10.82 58.11 10.50
N SER A 2 11.43 58.60 11.60
CA SER A 2 11.86 57.75 12.72
C SER A 2 10.78 57.46 13.80
N ILE A 3 9.67 58.20 13.83
CA ILE A 3 8.61 58.04 14.84
C ILE A 3 7.67 56.87 14.50
N THR A 4 7.44 56.62 13.21
CA THR A 4 6.55 55.56 12.73
C THR A 4 7.14 54.15 12.87
N LEU A 5 8.48 54.02 12.79
CA LEU A 5 9.19 52.76 13.08
C LEU A 5 9.16 52.41 14.57
N GLY A 6 9.27 53.41 15.46
CA GLY A 6 9.24 53.21 16.91
C GLY A 6 7.88 52.75 17.42
N SER A 7 6.78 53.24 16.83
CA SER A 7 5.42 52.81 17.18
C SER A 7 5.10 51.40 16.67
N SER A 8 5.56 51.02 15.48
CA SER A 8 5.36 49.66 14.95
C SER A 8 6.17 48.62 15.75
N LEU A 9 7.44 48.92 16.06
CA LEU A 9 8.31 48.05 16.86
C LEU A 9 7.80 47.88 18.31
N SER A 10 7.19 48.92 18.89
CA SER A 10 6.56 48.85 20.21
C SER A 10 5.28 48.02 20.20
N SER A 11 4.42 48.21 19.19
CA SER A 11 3.20 47.43 18.98
C SER A 11 3.50 45.95 18.76
N ASP A 12 4.50 45.63 17.94
CA ASP A 12 4.92 44.25 17.70
C ASP A 12 5.48 43.57 18.95
N ARG A 13 6.23 44.30 19.78
CA ARG A 13 6.72 43.79 21.07
C ARG A 13 5.59 43.54 22.05
N LEU A 14 4.62 44.45 22.15
CA LEU A 14 3.43 44.28 22.99
C LEU A 14 2.60 43.07 22.55
N ASN A 15 2.42 42.89 21.23
CA ASN A 15 1.70 41.76 20.67
C ASN A 15 2.42 40.42 20.97
N ARG A 16 3.74 40.36 20.77
CA ARG A 16 4.55 39.16 21.12
C ARG A 16 4.49 38.84 22.62
N ASN A 17 4.50 39.85 23.49
CA ASN A 17 4.37 39.62 24.93
C ASN A 17 2.99 39.07 25.30
N ALA A 18 1.92 39.60 24.69
CA ALA A 18 0.56 39.11 24.90
C ALA A 18 0.41 37.65 24.45
N MET A 19 0.95 37.30 23.29
CA MET A 19 0.98 35.92 22.79
C MET A 19 1.75 34.97 23.72
N ASN A 20 2.90 35.39 24.24
CA ASN A 20 3.69 34.61 25.20
C ASN A 20 2.96 34.40 26.53
N ILE A 21 2.23 35.40 27.02
CA ILE A 21 1.39 35.24 28.21
C ILE A 21 0.23 34.27 27.91
N LYS A 22 -0.39 34.39 26.73
CA LYS A 22 -1.49 33.53 26.30
C LYS A 22 -1.08 32.06 26.21
N ILE A 23 0.04 31.74 25.54
CA ILE A 23 0.48 30.33 25.41
C ILE A 23 0.81 29.71 26.78
N LYS A 24 1.46 30.47 27.67
CA LYS A 24 1.76 30.02 29.04
C LYS A 24 0.49 29.74 29.83
N TYR A 25 -0.43 30.71 29.84
CA TYR A 25 -1.71 30.56 30.52
C TYR A 25 -2.49 29.34 30.02
N LEU A 26 -2.64 29.19 28.69
CA LEU A 26 -3.38 28.07 28.12
C LEU A 26 -2.72 26.73 28.42
N THR A 27 -1.40 26.65 28.33
CA THR A 27 -0.64 25.43 28.63
C THR A 27 -0.82 25.03 30.10
N ASP A 28 -0.71 25.98 31.03
CA ASP A 28 -0.88 25.74 32.46
C ASP A 28 -2.33 25.29 32.78
N GLN A 29 -3.33 25.91 32.16
CA GLN A 29 -4.72 25.48 32.34
C GLN A 29 -4.96 24.08 31.78
N LEU A 30 -4.42 23.76 30.61
CA LEU A 30 -4.58 22.46 29.97
C LEU A 30 -3.97 21.35 30.84
N MET A 31 -2.75 21.56 31.34
CA MET A 31 -2.05 20.66 32.27
C MET A 31 -2.82 20.38 33.56
N ARG A 32 -3.68 21.30 34.01
CA ARG A 32 -4.53 21.12 35.21
C ARG A 32 -5.79 20.31 34.96
N VAL A 33 -6.18 20.10 33.70
CA VAL A 33 -7.36 19.29 33.36
C VAL A 33 -7.07 17.82 33.64
N GLN A 34 -7.79 17.22 34.59
CA GLN A 34 -7.65 15.79 34.92
C GLN A 34 -8.63 14.89 34.17
N LEU A 35 -9.79 15.44 33.76
CA LEU A 35 -10.83 14.74 33.01
C LEU A 35 -11.54 15.71 32.09
N VAL A 36 -11.78 15.30 30.84
CA VAL A 36 -12.57 16.09 29.88
C VAL A 36 -13.99 15.53 29.78
N ASN A 37 -14.97 16.40 29.93
CA ASN A 37 -16.40 16.10 29.92
C ASN A 37 -17.19 17.20 29.20
N GLU A 38 -18.51 17.05 29.15
CA GLU A 38 -19.41 17.99 28.45
C GLU A 38 -19.34 19.43 28.97
N VAL A 39 -18.88 19.66 30.21
CA VAL A 39 -18.83 20.99 30.82
C VAL A 39 -17.56 21.75 30.42
N ASN A 40 -16.42 21.06 30.29
CA ASN A 40 -15.13 21.71 30.00
C ASN A 40 -14.62 21.47 28.58
N LYS A 41 -15.31 20.66 27.76
CA LYS A 41 -14.89 20.34 26.39
C LYS A 41 -14.63 21.57 25.52
N ASP A 42 -15.48 22.60 25.61
CA ASP A 42 -15.38 23.78 24.72
C ASP A 42 -14.14 24.61 25.06
N PHE A 43 -13.82 24.73 26.34
CA PHE A 43 -12.57 25.35 26.79
C PHE A 43 -11.35 24.57 26.29
N VAL A 44 -11.37 23.23 26.41
CA VAL A 44 -10.26 22.37 25.96
C VAL A 44 -10.07 22.48 24.45
N ILE A 45 -11.15 22.43 23.67
CA ILE A 45 -11.16 22.60 22.21
C ILE A 45 -10.51 23.93 21.82
N GLU A 46 -10.91 25.04 22.44
CA GLU A 46 -10.36 26.35 22.16
C GLU A 46 -8.89 26.47 22.59
N ALA A 47 -8.52 25.90 23.74
CA ALA A 47 -7.14 25.88 24.20
C ALA A 47 -6.24 25.13 23.20
N LEU A 48 -6.66 23.96 22.72
CA LEU A 48 -5.93 23.18 21.71
C LEU A 48 -5.72 23.99 20.42
N ARG A 49 -6.80 24.59 19.87
CA ARG A 49 -6.72 25.43 18.66
C ARG A 49 -5.78 26.62 18.85
N SER A 50 -5.99 27.38 19.92
CA SER A 50 -5.19 28.58 20.22
C SER A 50 -3.70 28.25 20.41
N ILE A 51 -3.36 27.13 21.06
CA ILE A 51 -1.96 26.71 21.22
C ILE A 51 -1.34 26.35 19.87
N ALA A 52 -2.04 25.58 19.03
CA ALA A 52 -1.51 25.18 17.72
C ALA A 52 -1.38 26.36 16.75
N GLU A 53 -2.29 27.34 16.80
CA GLU A 53 -2.18 28.58 16.03
C GLU A 53 -0.93 29.36 16.43
N LEU A 54 -0.71 29.52 17.74
CA LEU A 54 0.49 30.21 18.26
C LEU A 54 1.77 29.46 17.89
N LEU A 55 1.76 28.12 17.89
CA LEU A 55 2.91 27.33 17.44
C LEU A 55 3.20 27.55 15.96
N THR A 56 2.17 27.46 15.12
CA THR A 56 2.29 27.63 13.67
C THR A 56 2.77 29.03 13.32
N TYR A 57 2.29 30.04 14.05
CA TYR A 57 2.79 31.40 13.94
C TYR A 57 4.27 31.51 14.37
N GLY A 58 4.61 30.93 15.53
CA GLY A 58 5.95 30.93 16.10
C GLY A 58 7.00 30.31 15.20
N ASP A 59 6.70 29.14 14.62
CA ASP A 59 7.56 28.44 13.66
C ASP A 59 8.03 29.35 12.51
N GLN A 60 7.19 30.29 12.09
CA GLN A 60 7.45 31.16 10.94
C GLN A 60 8.01 32.54 11.31
N HIS A 61 7.84 33.00 12.55
CA HIS A 61 8.12 34.39 12.94
C HIS A 61 9.05 34.54 14.15
N ASP A 62 9.04 33.60 15.10
CA ASP A 62 9.79 33.69 16.36
C ASP A 62 10.01 32.30 16.98
N SER A 63 11.26 31.80 16.90
CA SER A 63 11.63 30.45 17.38
C SER A 63 11.39 30.24 18.88
N ALA A 64 11.31 31.31 19.68
CA ALA A 64 11.10 31.21 21.13
C ALA A 64 9.76 30.52 21.48
N PHE A 65 8.73 30.67 20.63
CA PHE A 65 7.46 29.96 20.81
C PHE A 65 7.62 28.46 20.61
N PHE A 66 8.42 28.05 19.61
CA PHE A 66 8.70 26.64 19.35
C PHE A 66 9.58 26.03 20.45
N GLU A 67 10.59 26.77 20.92
CA GLU A 67 11.42 26.36 22.06
C GLU A 67 10.58 26.13 23.33
N TYR A 68 9.65 27.04 23.64
CA TYR A 68 8.71 26.87 24.75
C TYR A 68 7.83 25.62 24.58
N PHE A 69 7.35 25.38 23.35
CA PHE A 69 6.53 24.20 23.03
C PHE A 69 7.28 22.89 23.28
N MET A 70 8.56 22.83 22.90
CA MET A 70 9.43 21.70 23.18
C MET A 70 9.70 21.54 24.69
N GLU A 71 10.07 22.63 25.37
CA GLU A 71 10.38 22.62 26.81
C GLU A 71 9.20 22.11 27.64
N LYS A 72 7.97 22.50 27.28
CA LYS A 72 6.75 22.10 27.97
C LYS A 72 6.10 20.81 27.46
N GLN A 73 6.72 20.13 26.48
CA GLN A 73 6.21 18.87 25.93
C GLN A 73 4.74 18.97 25.51
N ILE A 74 4.36 20.07 24.85
CA ILE A 74 2.95 20.37 24.56
C ILE A 74 2.30 19.32 23.66
N MET A 75 3.04 18.67 22.75
CA MET A 75 2.52 17.49 22.03
C MET A 75 2.13 16.34 22.95
N GLY A 76 2.95 16.06 23.97
CA GLY A 76 2.62 15.06 24.98
C GLY A 76 1.37 15.43 25.76
N GLU A 77 1.17 16.73 26.00
CA GLU A 77 -0.03 17.28 26.65
C GLU A 77 -1.27 17.11 25.76
N PHE A 78 -1.17 17.32 24.45
CA PHE A 78 -2.27 17.00 23.52
C PHE A 78 -2.62 15.51 23.58
N VAL A 79 -1.61 14.62 23.51
CA VAL A 79 -1.83 13.17 23.63
C VAL A 79 -2.47 12.81 24.98
N ARG A 80 -2.07 13.46 26.08
CA ARG A 80 -2.67 13.26 27.39
C ARG A 80 -4.15 13.66 27.39
N ILE A 81 -4.50 14.83 26.84
CA ILE A 81 -5.87 15.29 26.70
C ILE A 81 -6.72 14.30 25.90
N LEU A 82 -6.20 13.75 24.81
CA LEU A 82 -6.87 12.71 24.04
C LEU A 82 -7.21 11.49 24.92
N LYS A 83 -6.25 11.00 25.72
CA LYS A 83 -6.42 9.84 26.61
C LYS A 83 -7.45 10.05 27.71
N ILE A 84 -7.49 11.25 28.29
CA ILE A 84 -8.42 11.57 29.39
C ILE A 84 -9.77 12.09 28.89
N SER A 85 -9.93 12.24 27.58
CA SER A 85 -11.19 12.67 26.98
C SER A 85 -12.17 11.52 26.86
N ARG A 86 -13.42 11.80 27.21
CA ARG A 86 -14.56 10.90 27.00
C ARG A 86 -15.48 11.37 25.87
N THR A 87 -15.12 12.47 25.22
CA THR A 87 -15.96 13.10 24.20
C THR A 87 -15.31 12.97 22.83
N VAL A 88 -16.11 12.55 21.84
CA VAL A 88 -15.63 12.42 20.46
C VAL A 88 -15.27 13.78 19.86
N THR A 89 -15.94 14.84 20.31
CA THR A 89 -15.72 16.23 19.84
C THR A 89 -14.31 16.73 20.12
N VAL A 90 -13.73 16.38 21.27
CA VAL A 90 -12.34 16.74 21.60
C VAL A 90 -11.36 15.92 20.76
N SER A 91 -11.66 14.65 20.49
CA SER A 91 -10.84 13.80 19.62
C SER A 91 -10.83 14.32 18.19
N LEU A 92 -12.02 14.68 17.66
CA LEU A 92 -12.20 15.35 16.37
C LEU A 92 -11.38 16.64 16.28
N GLN A 93 -11.57 17.54 17.25
CA GLN A 93 -10.86 18.82 17.26
C GLN A 93 -9.35 18.61 17.35
N LEU A 94 -8.89 17.68 18.17
CA LEU A 94 -7.47 17.42 18.33
C LEU A 94 -6.84 16.91 17.02
N LEU A 95 -7.47 15.94 16.34
CA LEU A 95 -7.00 15.48 15.04
C LEU A 95 -6.96 16.61 14.01
N GLN A 96 -8.03 17.42 13.94
CA GLN A 96 -8.07 18.57 13.03
C GLN A 96 -6.96 19.58 13.35
N THR A 97 -6.80 19.94 14.63
CA THR A 97 -5.81 20.91 15.09
C THR A 97 -4.39 20.44 14.77
N ILE A 98 -4.06 19.19 15.09
CA ILE A 98 -2.73 18.63 14.82
C ILE A 98 -2.48 18.51 13.31
N SER A 99 -3.50 18.13 12.52
CA SER A 99 -3.41 18.08 11.07
C SER A 99 -3.03 19.43 10.47
N ILE A 100 -3.74 20.49 10.87
CA ILE A 100 -3.48 21.86 10.41
C ILE A 100 -2.08 22.30 10.85
N MET A 101 -1.70 21.99 12.09
CA MET A 101 -0.39 22.32 12.62
C MET A 101 0.72 21.67 11.79
N ILE A 102 0.69 20.34 11.60
CA ILE A 102 1.69 19.59 10.80
C ILE A 102 1.76 20.11 9.35
N GLN A 103 0.62 20.44 8.74
CA GLN A 103 0.57 20.95 7.38
C GLN A 103 1.28 22.32 7.23
N ASN A 104 1.29 23.14 8.29
CA ASN A 104 1.77 24.52 8.23
C ASN A 104 3.14 24.75 8.88
N LEU A 105 3.75 23.72 9.47
CA LEU A 105 5.14 23.78 9.91
C LEU A 105 6.07 23.86 8.70
N LYS A 106 7.04 24.78 8.76
CA LYS A 106 8.03 25.04 7.71
C LYS A 106 9.45 24.80 8.18
N SER A 107 9.74 24.99 9.48
CA SER A 107 11.07 24.74 10.01
C SER A 107 11.38 23.24 9.99
N GLU A 108 12.52 22.87 9.40
CA GLU A 108 13.04 21.51 9.43
C GLU A 108 13.22 21.02 10.87
N HIS A 109 13.67 21.91 11.77
CA HIS A 109 13.80 21.58 13.20
C HIS A 109 12.45 21.25 13.84
N ALA A 110 11.40 21.99 13.48
CA ALA A 110 10.06 21.74 14.02
C ALA A 110 9.47 20.45 13.48
N ILE A 111 9.60 20.21 12.18
CA ILE A 111 9.20 18.97 11.54
C ILE A 111 9.93 17.78 12.18
N TYR A 112 11.26 17.86 12.31
CA TYR A 112 12.06 16.81 12.94
C TYR A 112 11.60 16.51 14.36
N TYR A 113 11.42 17.53 15.20
CA TYR A 113 10.92 17.35 16.56
C TYR A 113 9.54 16.67 16.59
N MET A 114 8.63 17.04 15.68
CA MET A 114 7.29 16.46 15.64
C MET A 114 7.31 14.96 15.37
N PHE A 115 8.19 14.50 14.48
CA PHE A 115 8.25 13.09 14.06
C PHE A 115 9.24 12.24 14.86
N SER A 116 10.25 12.85 15.47
CA SER A 116 11.21 12.17 16.36
C SER A 116 10.62 11.80 17.72
N ASN A 117 9.51 12.44 18.10
CA ASN A 117 8.79 12.11 19.32
C ASN A 117 7.68 11.11 19.01
N GLU A 118 7.56 10.04 19.79
CA GLU A 118 6.55 8.97 19.67
C GLU A 118 5.08 9.45 19.76
N HIS A 119 4.84 10.76 19.91
CA HIS A 119 3.50 11.34 19.96
C HIS A 119 2.74 11.16 18.65
N ILE A 120 3.38 11.34 17.49
CA ILE A 120 2.71 11.13 16.20
C ILE A 120 2.45 9.64 15.98
N ASN A 121 3.41 8.78 16.26
CA ASN A 121 3.22 7.31 16.23
C ASN A 121 2.08 6.87 17.14
N TYR A 122 1.99 7.45 18.33
CA TYR A 122 0.90 7.21 19.25
C TYR A 122 -0.45 7.64 18.66
N LEU A 123 -0.54 8.81 18.02
CA LEU A 123 -1.78 9.29 17.40
C LEU A 123 -2.20 8.44 16.20
N ILE A 124 -1.23 7.98 15.40
CA ILE A 124 -1.46 7.04 14.30
C ILE A 124 -2.05 5.73 14.85
N THR A 125 -1.44 5.16 15.88
CA THR A 125 -1.87 3.86 16.43
C THR A 125 -2.99 3.95 17.48
N TYR A 126 -3.53 5.15 17.72
CA TYR A 126 -4.57 5.35 18.71
C TYR A 126 -5.89 4.70 18.28
N SER A 127 -6.54 4.00 19.22
CA SER A 127 -7.81 3.31 18.99
C SER A 127 -9.00 4.28 18.99
N PHE A 128 -9.14 5.06 17.92
CA PHE A 128 -10.31 5.90 17.69
C PHE A 128 -11.57 5.07 17.40
N ASP A 129 -12.74 5.61 17.75
CA ASP A 129 -14.03 4.99 17.46
C ASP A 129 -14.56 5.42 16.08
N PHE A 130 -14.15 4.69 15.04
CA PHE A 130 -14.53 4.97 13.65
C PHE A 130 -15.98 4.63 13.29
N ARG A 131 -16.83 4.27 14.27
CA ARG A 131 -18.29 4.30 14.07
C ARG A 131 -18.77 5.73 13.81
N ASN A 132 -17.99 6.73 14.21
CA ASN A 132 -18.18 8.12 13.83
C ASN A 132 -17.43 8.38 12.50
N GLU A 133 -18.17 8.49 11.39
CA GLU A 133 -17.62 8.71 10.04
C GLU A 133 -16.85 10.03 9.92
N GLU A 134 -17.29 11.08 10.63
CA GLU A 134 -16.59 12.36 10.67
C GLU A 134 -15.19 12.19 11.27
N LEU A 135 -15.07 11.41 12.36
CA LEU A 135 -13.79 11.11 13.00
C LEU A 135 -12.88 10.31 12.07
N LEU A 136 -13.42 9.35 11.34
CA LEU A 136 -12.68 8.61 10.32
C LEU A 136 -12.16 9.57 9.23
N SER A 137 -12.98 10.48 8.73
CA SER A 137 -12.58 11.47 7.73
C SER A 137 -11.43 12.37 8.21
N TYR A 138 -11.50 12.87 9.44
CA TYR A 138 -10.40 13.64 10.05
C TYR A 138 -9.15 12.80 10.27
N TYR A 139 -9.30 11.53 10.65
CA TYR A 139 -8.17 10.62 10.83
C TYR A 139 -7.46 10.30 9.50
N ILE A 140 -8.21 9.99 8.44
CA ILE A 140 -7.64 9.77 7.10
C ILE A 140 -6.95 11.04 6.58
N SER A 141 -7.52 12.21 6.84
CA SER A 141 -6.89 13.49 6.53
C SER A 141 -5.59 13.69 7.31
N PHE A 142 -5.60 13.38 8.61
CA PHE A 142 -4.41 13.43 9.46
C PHE A 142 -3.29 12.53 8.92
N LEU A 143 -3.59 11.27 8.61
CA LEU A 143 -2.60 10.34 8.04
C LEU A 143 -2.01 10.86 6.72
N ARG A 144 -2.84 11.47 5.86
CA ARG A 144 -2.38 12.09 4.61
C ARG A 144 -1.40 13.24 4.87
N TYR A 145 -1.67 14.11 5.85
CA TYR A 145 -0.74 15.19 6.18
C TYR A 145 0.57 14.65 6.76
N VAL A 146 0.50 13.64 7.62
CA VAL A 146 1.69 12.99 8.17
C VAL A 146 2.55 12.39 7.05
N VAL A 147 1.98 11.60 6.13
CA VAL A 147 2.79 10.99 5.05
C VAL A 147 3.42 12.04 4.15
N THR A 148 2.68 13.11 3.81
CA THR A 148 3.22 14.18 2.96
C THR A 148 4.40 14.89 3.63
N THR A 149 4.30 15.20 4.92
CA THR A 149 5.39 15.86 5.64
C THR A 149 6.57 14.91 5.90
N LEU A 150 6.31 13.63 6.17
CA LEU A 150 7.37 12.62 6.34
C LEU A 150 8.18 12.40 5.07
N VAL A 151 7.53 12.33 3.91
CA VAL A 151 8.24 12.20 2.62
C VAL A 151 9.20 13.38 2.40
N ILE A 152 8.84 14.58 2.89
CA ILE A 152 9.73 15.75 2.87
C ILE A 152 10.86 15.59 3.89
N ALA A 153 10.56 15.09 5.09
CA ALA A 153 11.52 14.93 6.18
C ALA A 153 12.47 13.72 6.05
N LYS A 154 12.14 12.75 5.19
CA LYS A 154 12.85 11.46 5.02
C LYS A 154 13.01 10.65 6.31
N ASP A 155 12.00 10.65 7.17
CA ASP A 155 12.00 9.87 8.41
C ASP A 155 11.36 8.49 8.21
N GLU A 156 12.17 7.44 8.36
CA GLU A 156 11.80 6.03 8.11
C GLU A 156 10.92 5.44 9.23
N VAL A 157 11.07 5.90 10.48
CA VAL A 157 10.49 5.21 11.66
C VAL A 157 8.97 5.38 11.73
N VAL A 158 8.47 6.55 11.34
CA VAL A 158 7.04 6.87 11.35
C VAL A 158 6.30 6.25 10.14
N ALA A 159 7.03 5.90 9.08
CA ALA A 159 6.44 5.35 7.86
C ALA A 159 5.76 3.99 8.07
N PHE A 160 6.28 3.13 8.97
CA PHE A 160 5.75 1.78 9.15
C PHE A 160 4.40 1.73 9.86
N PRO A 161 4.19 2.35 11.05
CA PRO A 161 2.88 2.35 11.69
C PRO A 161 1.82 3.05 10.82
N LEU A 162 2.22 4.13 10.12
CA LEU A 162 1.35 4.85 9.20
C LEU A 162 0.86 3.96 8.05
N TYR A 163 1.78 3.21 7.44
CA TYR A 163 1.44 2.31 6.34
C TYR A 163 0.43 1.25 6.78
N VAL A 164 0.69 0.59 7.92
CA VAL A 164 -0.17 -0.45 8.49
C VAL A 164 -1.58 0.08 8.77
N GLU A 165 -1.67 1.25 9.40
CA GLU A 165 -2.95 1.88 9.73
C GLU A 165 -3.73 2.30 8.48
N ALA A 166 -3.04 2.79 7.44
CA ALA A 166 -3.70 3.18 6.21
C ALA A 166 -4.28 1.99 5.44
N ILE A 167 -3.51 0.91 5.27
CA ILE A 167 -3.98 -0.25 4.49
C ILE A 167 -5.17 -0.98 5.15
N ARG A 168 -5.40 -0.78 6.46
CA ARG A 168 -6.60 -1.26 7.16
C ARG A 168 -7.89 -0.72 6.53
N PHE A 169 -7.86 0.47 5.94
CA PHE A 169 -9.01 1.12 5.32
C PHE A 169 -9.04 0.99 3.79
N ALA A 170 -8.15 0.20 3.20
CA ALA A 170 -8.01 0.13 1.75
C ALA A 170 -9.25 -0.45 1.02
N PHE A 171 -10.09 -1.20 1.74
CA PHE A 171 -11.31 -1.82 1.23
C PHE A 171 -12.58 -1.24 1.87
N HIS A 172 -12.50 0.02 2.34
CA HIS A 172 -13.66 0.73 2.90
C HIS A 172 -14.78 0.87 1.85
N GLU A 173 -16.04 0.93 2.30
CA GLU A 173 -17.21 1.05 1.42
C GLU A 173 -17.26 2.40 0.68
N GLU A 174 -16.88 3.48 1.36
CA GLU A 174 -16.75 4.80 0.76
C GLU A 174 -15.55 4.92 -0.18
N SER A 175 -15.81 5.29 -1.44
CA SER A 175 -14.77 5.47 -2.45
C SER A 175 -13.77 6.57 -2.10
N MET A 176 -14.22 7.64 -1.43
CA MET A 176 -13.34 8.73 -1.00
C MET A 176 -12.27 8.25 0.00
N VAL A 177 -12.64 7.36 0.93
CA VAL A 177 -11.68 6.75 1.87
C VAL A 177 -10.68 5.89 1.11
N ARG A 178 -11.14 5.05 0.17
CA ARG A 178 -10.24 4.25 -0.68
C ARG A 178 -9.26 5.13 -1.47
N THR A 179 -9.74 6.21 -2.09
CA THR A 179 -8.91 7.16 -2.84
C THR A 179 -7.85 7.81 -1.96
N ALA A 180 -8.20 8.23 -0.75
CA ALA A 180 -7.23 8.79 0.19
C ALA A 180 -6.17 7.76 0.63
N VAL A 181 -6.57 6.51 0.89
CA VAL A 181 -5.63 5.42 1.22
C VAL A 181 -4.71 5.09 0.04
N ARG A 182 -5.23 5.06 -1.18
CA ARG A 182 -4.43 4.86 -2.41
C ARG A 182 -3.38 5.97 -2.56
N ALA A 183 -3.76 7.23 -2.35
CA ALA A 183 -2.80 8.35 -2.38
C ALA A 183 -1.73 8.24 -1.27
N LEU A 184 -2.13 7.85 -0.06
CA LEU A 184 -1.20 7.68 1.06
C LEU A 184 -0.20 6.55 0.79
N THR A 185 -0.67 5.38 0.38
CA THR A 185 0.18 4.23 0.09
C THR A 185 1.12 4.50 -1.08
N LEU A 186 0.69 5.21 -2.13
CA LEU A 186 1.58 5.68 -3.19
C LEU A 186 2.69 6.58 -2.66
N ASN A 187 2.39 7.50 -1.72
CA ASN A 187 3.44 8.33 -1.11
C ASN A 187 4.49 7.48 -0.38
N VAL A 188 4.07 6.39 0.29
CA VAL A 188 4.99 5.44 0.92
C VAL A 188 5.84 4.70 -0.12
N TYR A 189 5.24 4.22 -1.20
CA TYR A 189 5.97 3.48 -2.24
C TYR A 189 6.98 4.37 -3.01
N HIS A 190 6.69 5.66 -3.15
CA HIS A 190 7.57 6.62 -3.82
C HIS A 190 8.72 7.15 -2.95
N VAL A 191 8.82 6.75 -1.67
CA VAL A 191 9.96 7.13 -0.82
C VAL A 191 11.28 6.64 -1.42
N GLY A 192 11.27 5.48 -2.08
CA GLY A 192 12.45 4.90 -2.73
C GLY A 192 13.49 4.33 -1.76
N ASP A 193 13.13 4.17 -0.49
CA ASP A 193 13.97 3.58 0.54
C ASP A 193 13.90 2.04 0.54
N GLU A 194 15.05 1.38 0.72
CA GLU A 194 15.14 -0.08 0.65
C GLU A 194 14.49 -0.77 1.86
N CYS A 195 14.58 -0.18 3.06
CA CYS A 195 13.93 -0.71 4.25
C CYS A 195 12.40 -0.66 4.11
N VAL A 196 11.86 0.46 3.62
CA VAL A 196 10.43 0.62 3.31
C VAL A 196 9.99 -0.38 2.24
N ASN A 197 10.75 -0.50 1.13
CA ASN A 197 10.44 -1.43 0.05
C ASN A 197 10.38 -2.88 0.52
N LYS A 198 11.35 -3.29 1.34
CA LYS A 198 11.40 -4.61 1.95
C LYS A 198 10.24 -4.81 2.92
N TYR A 199 9.92 -3.80 3.72
CA TYR A 199 8.82 -3.86 4.69
C TYR A 199 7.47 -4.11 4.02
N VAL A 200 7.10 -3.31 3.01
CA VAL A 200 5.81 -3.45 2.31
C VAL A 200 5.71 -4.74 1.51
N SER A 201 6.84 -5.29 1.05
CA SER A 201 6.90 -6.53 0.27
C SER A 201 6.99 -7.80 1.14
N SER A 202 7.17 -7.64 2.46
CA SER A 202 7.31 -8.76 3.40
C SER A 202 5.97 -9.16 4.02
N ALA A 203 5.85 -10.41 4.46
CA ALA A 203 4.69 -10.84 5.24
C ALA A 203 4.67 -10.13 6.62
N PRO A 204 3.50 -9.73 7.16
CA PRO A 204 2.16 -9.94 6.60
C PRO A 204 1.72 -8.86 5.60
N HIS A 205 2.48 -7.78 5.44
CA HIS A 205 2.10 -6.61 4.62
C HIS A 205 1.88 -6.94 3.14
N ALA A 206 2.63 -7.90 2.60
CA ALA A 206 2.46 -8.40 1.25
C ALA A 206 1.03 -8.91 0.94
N ASP A 207 0.29 -9.38 1.97
CA ASP A 207 -1.09 -9.86 1.82
C ASP A 207 -2.04 -8.74 1.37
N TYR A 208 -1.69 -7.48 1.63
CA TYR A 208 -2.42 -6.32 1.13
C TYR A 208 -2.61 -6.38 -0.38
N PHE A 209 -1.54 -6.64 -1.15
CA PHE A 209 -1.59 -6.68 -2.61
C PHE A 209 -2.41 -7.86 -3.13
N LEU A 210 -2.35 -9.01 -2.45
CA LEU A 210 -3.20 -10.15 -2.77
C LEU A 210 -4.68 -9.82 -2.55
N ASN A 211 -5.00 -9.19 -1.42
CA ASN A 211 -6.37 -8.79 -1.08
C ASN A 211 -6.87 -7.68 -2.02
N LEU A 212 -5.99 -6.79 -2.48
CA LEU A 212 -6.31 -5.78 -3.49
C LEU A 212 -6.78 -6.40 -4.80
N VAL A 213 -6.11 -7.47 -5.26
CA VAL A 213 -6.55 -8.19 -6.46
C VAL A 213 -7.83 -8.99 -6.21
N LYS A 214 -8.05 -9.54 -5.01
CA LYS A 214 -9.33 -10.18 -4.64
C LYS A 214 -10.49 -9.18 -4.67
N PHE A 215 -10.29 -8.00 -4.07
CA PHE A 215 -11.27 -6.91 -4.11
C PHE A 215 -11.57 -6.49 -5.55
N PHE A 216 -10.55 -6.29 -6.37
CA PHE A 216 -10.74 -5.96 -7.80
C PHE A 216 -11.51 -7.05 -8.56
N ARG A 217 -11.24 -8.32 -8.26
CA ARG A 217 -11.99 -9.45 -8.83
C ARG A 217 -13.48 -9.39 -8.46
N GLU A 218 -13.82 -9.02 -7.23
CA GLU A 218 -15.22 -8.83 -6.82
C GLU A 218 -15.87 -7.69 -7.61
N GLN A 219 -15.18 -6.57 -7.82
CA GLN A 219 -15.68 -5.48 -8.68
C GLN A 219 -15.92 -5.92 -10.12
N CYS A 220 -15.05 -6.77 -10.68
CA CYS A 220 -15.25 -7.37 -12.01
C CYS A 220 -16.52 -8.24 -12.07
N MET A 221 -16.83 -8.96 -10.99
CA MET A 221 -18.05 -9.77 -10.89
C MET A 221 -19.31 -8.90 -10.76
N ILE A 222 -19.23 -7.80 -10.03
CA ILE A 222 -20.32 -6.81 -9.92
C ILE A 222 -20.63 -6.22 -11.29
N LEU A 223 -19.60 -5.76 -12.03
CA LEU A 223 -19.78 -5.26 -13.39
C LEU A 223 -20.45 -6.31 -14.29
N ASN A 224 -20.02 -7.58 -14.20
CA ASN A 224 -20.63 -8.65 -14.98
C ASN A 224 -22.12 -8.85 -14.65
N ALA A 225 -22.49 -8.82 -13.36
CA ALA A 225 -23.87 -8.95 -12.95
C ALA A 225 -24.74 -7.81 -13.53
N LEU A 226 -24.25 -6.56 -13.44
CA LEU A 226 -24.94 -5.38 -13.99
C LEU A 226 -25.14 -5.48 -15.51
N VAL A 227 -24.12 -5.93 -16.25
CA VAL A 227 -24.21 -6.12 -17.71
C VAL A 227 -25.20 -7.23 -18.07
N LEU A 228 -25.19 -8.35 -17.33
CA LEU A 228 -26.14 -9.44 -17.54
C LEU A 228 -27.58 -8.99 -17.26
N ASP A 229 -27.81 -8.23 -16.19
CA ASP A 229 -29.13 -7.73 -15.84
C ASP A 229 -29.65 -6.72 -16.86
N ALA A 230 -28.78 -5.81 -17.34
CA ALA A 230 -29.12 -4.88 -18.41
C ALA A 230 -29.47 -5.59 -19.73
N SER A 231 -28.83 -6.72 -20.02
CA SER A 231 -29.14 -7.53 -21.21
C SER A 231 -30.52 -8.21 -21.14
N LYS A 232 -31.03 -8.46 -19.92
CA LYS A 232 -32.33 -9.10 -19.67
C LYS A 232 -33.45 -8.10 -19.47
N ASN A 233 -33.16 -6.99 -18.81
CA ASN A 233 -34.12 -5.97 -18.39
C ASN A 233 -33.65 -4.61 -18.94
N SER A 234 -34.05 -4.29 -20.17
CA SER A 234 -33.68 -3.06 -20.88
C SER A 234 -34.45 -1.84 -20.34
N GLY A 235 -34.18 -1.45 -19.09
CA GLY A 235 -34.68 -0.23 -18.45
C GLY A 235 -33.65 0.92 -18.46
N PRO A 236 -34.08 2.19 -18.50
CA PRO A 236 -33.19 3.37 -18.62
C PRO A 236 -32.25 3.59 -17.42
N GLU A 237 -32.53 2.99 -16.26
CA GLU A 237 -31.75 3.12 -15.01
C GLU A 237 -30.48 2.24 -14.96
N SER A 238 -30.30 1.31 -15.91
CA SER A 238 -29.18 0.35 -15.91
C SER A 238 -27.85 0.93 -16.44
N THR A 239 -27.92 1.92 -17.32
CA THR A 239 -26.74 2.55 -17.93
C THR A 239 -25.86 3.35 -16.95
N PRO A 240 -26.39 4.25 -16.11
CA PRO A 240 -25.56 5.04 -15.20
C PRO A 240 -24.84 4.19 -14.14
N THR A 241 -25.46 3.10 -13.67
CA THR A 241 -24.86 2.17 -12.70
C THR A 241 -23.72 1.37 -13.32
N ILE A 242 -23.84 0.95 -14.58
CA ILE A 242 -22.75 0.33 -15.34
C ILE A 242 -21.58 1.29 -15.51
N PHE A 243 -21.85 2.57 -15.85
CA PHE A 243 -20.78 3.56 -15.99
C PHE A 243 -20.02 3.78 -14.68
N SER A 244 -20.72 3.89 -13.55
CA SER A 244 -20.06 3.98 -12.24
C SER A 244 -19.22 2.74 -11.90
N ALA A 245 -19.68 1.53 -12.26
CA ALA A 245 -18.89 0.31 -12.08
C ALA A 245 -17.67 0.26 -13.00
N VAL A 246 -17.78 0.78 -14.23
CA VAL A 246 -16.66 0.95 -15.15
C VAL A 246 -15.63 1.93 -14.59
N ASP A 247 -16.06 3.08 -14.06
CA ASP A 247 -15.17 4.06 -13.44
C ASP A 247 -14.38 3.43 -12.28
N GLU A 248 -15.05 2.66 -11.41
CA GLU A 248 -14.36 1.94 -10.32
C GLU A 248 -13.36 0.90 -10.85
N ILE A 249 -13.67 0.20 -11.94
CA ILE A 249 -12.71 -0.73 -12.58
C ILE A 249 -11.49 0.03 -13.10
N GLU A 250 -11.67 1.15 -13.80
CA GLU A 250 -10.56 1.96 -14.31
C GLU A 250 -9.71 2.53 -13.18
N ASP A 251 -10.33 3.08 -12.13
CA ASP A 251 -9.63 3.62 -10.96
C ASP A 251 -8.75 2.56 -10.27
N ASN A 252 -9.24 1.33 -10.13
CA ASN A 252 -8.43 0.23 -9.59
C ASN A 252 -7.26 -0.13 -10.51
N LEU A 253 -7.48 -0.13 -11.83
CA LEU A 253 -6.43 -0.42 -12.81
C LEU A 253 -5.36 0.67 -12.87
N TYR A 254 -5.73 1.95 -12.78
CA TYR A 254 -4.78 3.05 -12.66
C TYR A 254 -3.98 2.93 -11.37
N TYR A 255 -4.63 2.62 -10.25
CA TYR A 255 -3.91 2.39 -9.00
C TYR A 255 -2.93 1.20 -9.10
N PHE A 256 -3.31 0.07 -9.70
CA PHE A 256 -2.36 -1.03 -9.95
C PHE A 256 -1.18 -0.58 -10.82
N SER A 257 -1.45 0.17 -11.89
CA SER A 257 -0.41 0.72 -12.77
C SER A 257 0.56 1.60 -11.99
N ASP A 258 0.06 2.50 -11.15
CA ASP A 258 0.86 3.42 -10.36
C ASP A 258 1.71 2.67 -9.32
N VAL A 259 1.12 1.71 -8.60
CA VAL A 259 1.85 0.89 -7.60
C VAL A 259 2.96 0.06 -8.26
N ILE A 260 2.70 -0.52 -9.43
CA ILE A 260 3.71 -1.30 -10.17
C ILE A 260 4.80 -0.38 -10.71
N SER A 261 4.44 0.86 -11.09
CA SER A 261 5.38 1.87 -11.59
C SER A 261 6.18 2.56 -10.48
N ALA A 262 5.81 2.39 -9.21
CA ALA A 262 6.51 2.98 -8.06
C ALA A 262 7.94 2.45 -7.87
N GLY A 263 8.34 1.41 -8.62
CA GLY A 263 9.73 0.95 -8.66
C GLY A 263 10.08 -0.10 -7.60
N ILE A 264 9.09 -0.80 -7.05
CA ILE A 264 9.27 -1.91 -6.10
C ILE A 264 9.06 -3.25 -6.84
N PRO A 265 10.12 -3.95 -7.28
CA PRO A 265 9.98 -5.10 -8.18
C PRO A 265 9.18 -6.25 -7.57
N ASP A 266 9.29 -6.46 -6.26
CA ASP A 266 8.62 -7.55 -5.55
C ASP A 266 7.11 -7.33 -5.51
N VAL A 267 6.67 -6.11 -5.20
CA VAL A 267 5.26 -5.69 -5.28
C VAL A 267 4.73 -5.85 -6.71
N GLY A 268 5.50 -5.41 -7.71
CA GLY A 268 5.13 -5.58 -9.11
C GLY A 268 4.89 -7.04 -9.51
N ARG A 269 5.77 -7.96 -9.07
CA ARG A 269 5.62 -9.40 -9.30
C ARG A 269 4.41 -9.98 -8.55
N LEU A 270 4.18 -9.56 -7.31
CA LEU A 270 3.03 -10.01 -6.50
C LEU A 270 1.69 -9.62 -7.13
N ILE A 271 1.53 -8.36 -7.54
CA ILE A 271 0.30 -7.89 -8.18
C ILE A 271 0.09 -8.58 -9.53
N THR A 272 1.11 -8.60 -10.39
CA THR A 272 1.03 -9.22 -11.72
C THR A 272 0.70 -10.71 -11.63
N GLY A 273 1.40 -11.44 -10.75
CA GLY A 273 1.16 -12.85 -10.52
C GLY A 273 -0.23 -13.12 -9.95
N SER A 274 -0.73 -12.26 -9.07
CA SER A 274 -2.08 -12.38 -8.50
C SER A 274 -3.17 -12.08 -9.54
N ILE A 275 -3.01 -11.06 -10.38
CA ILE A 275 -3.95 -10.75 -11.48
C ILE A 275 -4.04 -11.94 -12.44
N LEU A 276 -2.90 -12.54 -12.81
CA LEU A 276 -2.88 -13.73 -13.66
C LEU A 276 -3.60 -14.91 -13.00
N LYS A 277 -3.23 -15.25 -11.76
CA LYS A 277 -3.70 -16.44 -11.04
C LYS A 277 -5.15 -16.35 -10.56
N LEU A 278 -5.63 -15.18 -10.16
CA LEU A 278 -6.96 -15.00 -9.55
C LEU A 278 -8.02 -14.45 -10.51
N LEU A 279 -7.60 -13.75 -11.57
CA LEU A 279 -8.52 -13.09 -12.49
C LEU A 279 -8.38 -13.62 -13.91
N ILE A 280 -7.21 -13.50 -14.53
CA ILE A 280 -7.09 -13.75 -15.98
C ILE A 280 -7.27 -15.25 -16.30
N PHE A 281 -6.48 -16.14 -15.70
CA PHE A 281 -6.57 -17.58 -15.97
C PHE A 281 -7.89 -18.23 -15.52
N PRO A 282 -8.41 -17.99 -14.30
CA PRO A 282 -9.59 -18.69 -13.84
C PRO A 282 -10.93 -18.05 -14.25
N LEU A 283 -10.96 -16.76 -14.65
CA LEU A 283 -12.22 -16.07 -14.94
C LEU A 283 -12.30 -15.52 -16.36
N LEU A 284 -11.32 -14.72 -16.78
CA LEU A 284 -11.42 -13.99 -18.05
C LEU A 284 -11.19 -14.91 -19.25
N LEU A 285 -10.05 -15.61 -19.27
CA LEU A 285 -9.66 -16.45 -20.40
C LEU A 285 -10.63 -17.59 -20.73
N PRO A 286 -11.13 -18.38 -19.75
CA PRO A 286 -12.07 -19.46 -20.05
C PRO A 286 -13.31 -18.94 -20.77
N SER A 287 -13.81 -17.77 -20.36
CA SER A 287 -15.00 -17.12 -20.93
C SER A 287 -14.84 -16.69 -22.39
N LEU A 288 -13.60 -16.62 -22.90
CA LEU A 288 -13.29 -16.25 -24.28
C LEU A 288 -12.99 -17.46 -25.17
N ARG A 289 -12.88 -18.67 -24.59
CA ARG A 289 -12.62 -19.90 -25.34
C ARG A 289 -13.93 -20.51 -25.83
N ARG A 290 -13.87 -21.14 -27.01
CA ARG A 290 -15.04 -21.70 -27.73
C ARG A 290 -15.64 -22.92 -27.02
N GLU A 291 -14.85 -23.61 -26.19
CA GLU A 291 -15.30 -24.74 -25.37
C GLU A 291 -15.95 -24.18 -24.10
N ALA A 292 -17.24 -23.88 -24.20
CA ALA A 292 -18.03 -23.45 -23.07
C ALA A 292 -18.14 -24.60 -22.05
N VAL A 293 -17.37 -24.52 -20.98
CA VAL A 293 -17.60 -25.34 -19.78
C VAL A 293 -18.83 -24.77 -19.09
N ASP A 294 -19.84 -25.60 -18.85
CA ASP A 294 -21.03 -25.22 -18.09
C ASP A 294 -20.61 -24.69 -16.70
N GLY A 295 -21.04 -23.47 -16.35
CA GLY A 295 -20.62 -22.79 -15.11
C GLY A 295 -19.67 -21.58 -15.26
N MET A 296 -19.62 -20.92 -16.43
CA MET A 296 -18.87 -19.66 -16.60
C MET A 296 -19.33 -18.57 -15.63
N LYS A 297 -18.38 -18.03 -14.86
CA LYS A 297 -18.65 -16.99 -13.84
C LYS A 297 -18.78 -15.58 -14.42
N ILE A 298 -18.13 -15.31 -15.57
CA ILE A 298 -18.16 -14.02 -16.26
C ILE A 298 -18.61 -14.24 -17.71
N GLY A 299 -19.43 -13.35 -18.25
CA GLY A 299 -19.86 -13.41 -19.65
C GLY A 299 -18.74 -13.03 -20.63
N PRO A 300 -18.77 -13.52 -21.89
CA PRO A 300 -17.71 -13.27 -22.87
C PRO A 300 -17.51 -11.78 -23.18
N VAL A 301 -18.59 -10.99 -23.22
CA VAL A 301 -18.52 -9.54 -23.49
C VAL A 301 -17.79 -8.81 -22.36
N THR A 302 -18.20 -9.04 -21.11
CA THR A 302 -17.56 -8.45 -19.94
C THR A 302 -16.10 -8.90 -19.83
N SER A 303 -15.83 -10.18 -20.10
CA SER A 303 -14.46 -10.72 -20.07
C SER A 303 -13.54 -10.01 -21.07
N LEU A 304 -14.00 -9.86 -22.33
CA LEU A 304 -13.23 -9.19 -23.37
C LEU A 304 -12.97 -7.72 -23.00
N TYR A 305 -14.00 -7.03 -22.50
CA TYR A 305 -13.87 -5.65 -22.04
C TYR A 305 -12.83 -5.51 -20.92
N LEU A 306 -12.93 -6.33 -19.87
CA LEU A 306 -12.00 -6.33 -18.73
C LEU A 306 -10.56 -6.62 -19.17
N LEU A 307 -10.37 -7.60 -20.06
CA LEU A 307 -9.05 -7.95 -20.58
C LEU A 307 -8.44 -6.78 -21.37
N CYS A 308 -9.24 -6.12 -22.21
CA CYS A 308 -8.82 -4.92 -22.92
C CYS A 308 -8.42 -3.79 -21.97
N CYS A 309 -9.20 -3.53 -20.91
CA CYS A 309 -8.86 -2.52 -19.91
C CYS A 309 -7.57 -2.83 -19.17
N ILE A 310 -7.37 -4.08 -18.72
CA ILE A 310 -6.14 -4.51 -18.03
C ILE A 310 -4.93 -4.28 -18.93
N LEU A 311 -4.98 -4.73 -20.19
CA LEU A 311 -3.86 -4.61 -21.12
C LEU A 311 -3.58 -3.15 -21.51
N ARG A 312 -4.63 -2.33 -21.65
CA ARG A 312 -4.52 -0.90 -21.98
C ARG A 312 -3.91 -0.08 -20.86
N ILE A 313 -4.32 -0.32 -19.61
CA ILE A 313 -3.99 0.53 -18.47
C ILE A 313 -2.69 0.07 -17.79
N VAL A 314 -2.58 -1.21 -17.43
CA VAL A 314 -1.49 -1.72 -16.59
C VAL A 314 -0.15 -1.78 -17.35
N LYS A 315 -0.17 -1.84 -18.69
CA LYS A 315 1.01 -1.70 -19.59
C LYS A 315 2.26 -2.53 -19.23
N ILE A 316 2.09 -3.68 -18.56
CA ILE A 316 3.18 -4.61 -18.27
C ILE A 316 3.40 -5.54 -19.45
N LYS A 317 4.62 -5.53 -19.98
CA LYS A 317 5.02 -6.36 -21.13
C LYS A 317 4.81 -7.86 -20.86
N ASP A 318 5.25 -8.34 -19.70
CA ASP A 318 5.16 -9.78 -19.37
C ASP A 318 3.72 -10.24 -19.18
N LEU A 319 2.86 -9.38 -18.61
CA LEU A 319 1.43 -9.62 -18.50
C LEU A 319 0.81 -9.76 -19.89
N ALA A 320 1.07 -8.80 -20.79
CA ALA A 320 0.54 -8.82 -22.15
C ALA A 320 1.02 -10.05 -22.93
N ASN A 321 2.31 -10.39 -22.84
CA ASN A 321 2.89 -11.56 -23.49
C ASN A 321 2.27 -12.86 -22.97
N THR A 322 2.09 -12.97 -21.65
CA THR A 322 1.48 -14.16 -21.02
C THR A 322 0.03 -14.33 -21.47
N VAL A 323 -0.74 -13.23 -21.50
CA VAL A 323 -2.12 -13.25 -21.99
C VAL A 323 -2.19 -13.64 -23.46
N ALA A 324 -1.35 -13.03 -24.32
CA ALA A 324 -1.31 -13.33 -25.75
C ALA A 324 -0.93 -14.80 -25.99
N ALA A 325 0.12 -15.29 -25.33
CA ALA A 325 0.52 -16.69 -25.39
C ALA A 325 -0.62 -17.62 -24.98
N THR A 326 -1.36 -17.30 -23.93
CA THR A 326 -2.46 -18.15 -23.44
C THR A 326 -3.71 -18.10 -24.33
N LEU A 327 -3.94 -17.00 -25.06
CA LEU A 327 -5.02 -16.86 -26.03
C LEU A 327 -4.74 -17.59 -27.34
N PHE A 328 -3.51 -17.47 -27.85
CA PHE A 328 -3.17 -17.92 -29.20
C PHE A 328 -2.47 -19.29 -29.25
N CYS A 329 -1.88 -19.75 -28.15
CA CYS A 329 -1.26 -21.06 -28.10
C CYS A 329 -2.27 -22.10 -27.57
N PRO A 330 -2.48 -23.22 -28.29
CA PRO A 330 -3.19 -24.38 -27.76
C PRO A 330 -2.52 -24.85 -26.46
N LEU A 331 -3.30 -25.31 -25.47
CA LEU A 331 -2.74 -25.78 -24.19
C LEU A 331 -1.79 -26.97 -24.42
N GLU A 332 -1.98 -27.70 -25.51
CA GLU A 332 -1.15 -28.80 -25.99
C GLU A 332 0.29 -28.37 -26.36
N ALA A 333 0.51 -27.09 -26.66
CA ALA A 333 1.83 -26.56 -27.00
C ALA A 333 2.72 -26.28 -25.76
N PHE A 334 2.13 -26.26 -24.56
CA PHE A 334 2.84 -26.01 -23.29
C PHE A 334 3.02 -27.26 -22.43
N ILE A 335 2.74 -28.46 -22.97
CA ILE A 335 3.09 -29.70 -22.29
C ILE A 335 4.63 -29.75 -22.23
N PRO A 336 5.26 -29.71 -21.04
CA PRO A 336 6.65 -30.08 -20.94
C PRO A 336 6.72 -31.53 -21.40
N CYS A 337 7.51 -31.83 -22.44
CA CYS A 337 7.82 -33.22 -22.79
C CYS A 337 8.61 -33.86 -21.63
N SER A 338 7.88 -34.25 -20.58
CA SER A 338 8.34 -35.14 -19.53
C SER A 338 7.88 -36.56 -19.90
N GLU A 339 8.35 -37.03 -21.04
CA GLU A 339 8.49 -38.47 -21.27
C GLU A 339 9.97 -38.76 -21.48
N ALA A 340 10.74 -38.60 -20.40
CA ALA A 340 11.90 -39.46 -20.24
C ALA A 340 11.34 -40.89 -20.09
N LYS A 341 11.33 -41.65 -21.18
CA LYS A 341 11.10 -43.10 -21.14
C LYS A 341 12.12 -43.70 -20.19
N GLN A 342 11.69 -43.99 -18.97
CA GLN A 342 12.48 -44.76 -18.03
C GLN A 342 12.43 -46.22 -18.49
N ASN A 343 13.61 -46.73 -18.82
CA ASN A 343 13.85 -48.14 -19.12
C ASN A 343 13.21 -49.04 -18.06
N GLY A 344 12.50 -50.08 -18.49
CA GLY A 344 11.99 -51.09 -17.57
C GLY A 344 11.29 -52.24 -18.27
N HIS A 345 11.97 -53.38 -18.27
CA HIS A 345 11.43 -54.73 -18.42
C HIS A 345 11.40 -55.37 -19.82
N VAL A 346 12.51 -56.05 -20.13
CA VAL A 346 12.56 -57.18 -21.06
C VAL A 346 11.91 -58.38 -20.37
N SER A 347 10.75 -58.86 -20.86
CA SER A 347 10.37 -60.26 -20.71
C SER A 347 10.49 -60.92 -22.08
N GLY A 348 11.44 -61.85 -22.19
CA GLY A 348 11.71 -62.55 -23.44
C GLY A 348 10.58 -63.46 -23.88
N TYR A 349 10.52 -63.73 -25.18
CA TYR A 349 10.32 -65.05 -25.78
C TYR A 349 10.50 -64.95 -27.31
N GLY A 350 11.36 -65.82 -27.86
CA GLY A 350 11.21 -66.39 -29.20
C GLY A 350 11.78 -65.62 -30.40
N PHE A 351 12.98 -66.00 -30.84
CA PHE A 351 13.40 -65.93 -32.25
C PHE A 351 12.52 -66.87 -33.12
N PRO A 352 12.39 -66.66 -34.44
CA PRO A 352 13.43 -67.17 -35.35
C PRO A 352 13.94 -66.16 -36.40
N HIS A 353 15.22 -66.38 -36.70
CA HIS A 353 16.04 -65.90 -37.82
C HIS A 353 15.39 -66.00 -39.22
N GLU A 354 15.71 -65.04 -40.09
CA GLU A 354 16.25 -65.24 -41.46
C GLU A 354 16.73 -63.87 -42.01
N ASN A 355 18.05 -63.64 -42.14
CA ASN A 355 18.84 -63.74 -43.39
C ASN A 355 18.38 -62.69 -44.44
N GLN A 356 19.11 -61.64 -44.83
CA GLN A 356 20.42 -61.61 -45.49
C GLN A 356 20.97 -60.16 -45.57
N LYS A 357 22.28 -60.08 -45.78
CA LYS A 357 23.16 -58.90 -45.89
C LYS A 357 23.51 -58.68 -47.39
N PRO A 358 24.45 -57.78 -47.76
CA PRO A 358 24.36 -56.36 -48.10
C PRO A 358 24.62 -56.10 -49.60
N ASP A 359 24.64 -54.82 -50.03
CA ASP A 359 25.58 -54.21 -51.01
C ASP A 359 24.92 -52.95 -51.62
N ASN A 360 25.41 -51.74 -51.32
CA ASN A 360 26.53 -51.02 -51.94
C ASN A 360 26.12 -50.36 -53.28
N ASP A 361 25.85 -49.05 -53.27
CA ASP A 361 26.70 -48.08 -53.97
C ASP A 361 26.18 -46.62 -53.94
N ASN A 362 27.16 -45.76 -53.68
CA ASN A 362 27.31 -44.34 -53.92
C ASN A 362 26.26 -43.60 -54.78
N HIS A 363 25.73 -42.49 -54.25
CA HIS A 363 25.85 -41.17 -54.88
C HIS A 363 25.36 -40.06 -53.90
N CYS A 364 26.25 -39.13 -53.57
CA CYS A 364 25.91 -37.79 -53.08
C CYS A 364 26.42 -36.79 -54.13
N PRO A 365 25.81 -35.58 -54.25
CA PRO A 365 26.43 -34.41 -53.60
C PRO A 365 25.35 -33.38 -53.13
N PRO A 366 25.66 -32.14 -52.69
CA PRO A 366 25.40 -31.73 -51.29
C PRO A 366 24.46 -30.50 -51.19
N LYS A 367 23.97 -30.18 -49.98
CA LYS A 367 23.81 -28.76 -49.53
C LYS A 367 23.42 -28.60 -48.04
N VAL A 368 24.31 -27.86 -47.35
CA VAL A 368 24.10 -26.86 -46.28
C VAL A 368 24.12 -27.29 -44.79
N LEU A 369 25.24 -26.88 -44.17
CA LEU A 369 25.58 -26.64 -42.76
C LEU A 369 24.51 -25.82 -41.99
N HIS A 370 24.11 -26.26 -40.80
CA HIS A 370 24.62 -25.90 -39.46
C HIS A 370 24.27 -24.50 -38.93
N GLY A 371 23.68 -24.48 -37.72
CA GLY A 371 23.54 -23.30 -36.87
C GLY A 371 22.73 -23.61 -35.61
N GLY A 372 23.28 -24.43 -34.71
CA GLY A 372 22.72 -24.65 -33.39
C GLY A 372 23.01 -23.47 -32.45
N LEU A 373 22.09 -23.22 -31.51
CA LEU A 373 22.34 -22.38 -30.35
C LEU A 373 21.81 -23.11 -29.11
N MET A 374 22.76 -23.52 -28.27
CA MET A 374 22.58 -24.22 -27.01
C MET A 374 22.49 -23.17 -25.90
N VAL A 375 21.46 -23.23 -25.05
CA VAL A 375 21.39 -22.47 -23.79
C VAL A 375 21.37 -23.45 -22.63
N THR A 376 22.43 -23.40 -21.84
CA THR A 376 22.65 -24.18 -20.62
C THR A 376 21.81 -23.58 -19.48
N ILE A 377 20.92 -24.37 -18.87
CA ILE A 377 20.25 -24.00 -17.62
C ILE A 377 20.97 -24.71 -16.47
N GLN A 378 21.59 -23.92 -15.60
CA GLN A 378 22.24 -24.37 -14.38
C GLN A 378 21.20 -24.41 -13.25
N ASN A 379 20.57 -25.57 -13.06
CA ASN A 379 19.76 -25.84 -11.87
C ASN A 379 20.70 -26.24 -10.73
N SER A 380 20.85 -25.36 -9.73
CA SER A 380 21.38 -25.73 -8.41
C SER A 380 20.26 -25.63 -7.39
N SER A 381 19.58 -26.75 -7.19
CA SER A 381 18.76 -27.01 -6.01
C SER A 381 19.31 -28.29 -5.39
N SER A 382 20.21 -28.15 -4.42
CA SER A 382 20.57 -29.23 -3.51
C SER A 382 19.79 -29.03 -2.21
N SER A 383 18.83 -29.92 -1.99
CA SER A 383 18.40 -30.33 -0.67
C SER A 383 19.56 -30.95 0.10
N SER A 384 19.61 -30.75 1.41
CA SER A 384 20.30 -31.64 2.34
C SER A 384 19.53 -31.62 3.65
N GLU A 385 18.87 -32.73 3.96
CA GLU A 385 18.42 -33.04 5.32
C GLU A 385 19.41 -34.02 5.97
N THR A 386 19.36 -34.02 7.30
CA THR A 386 19.92 -34.96 8.30
C THR A 386 21.29 -34.61 8.89
N HIS A 387 21.30 -34.10 10.13
CA HIS A 387 21.41 -34.98 11.32
C HIS A 387 21.09 -34.24 12.63
N LEU A 388 20.33 -34.91 13.50
CA LEU A 388 20.16 -34.63 14.93
C LEU A 388 21.39 -35.10 15.70
N GLU A 389 21.84 -34.33 16.69
CA GLU A 389 22.16 -34.83 18.02
C GLU A 389 22.27 -33.67 19.02
N ASP A 390 21.73 -33.93 20.22
CA ASP A 390 21.69 -33.10 21.41
C ASP A 390 23.08 -32.66 21.88
N ASP A 391 23.22 -31.43 22.40
CA ASP A 391 23.63 -31.32 23.80
C ASP A 391 23.32 -29.95 24.43
N VAL A 392 22.94 -30.06 25.70
CA VAL A 392 22.62 -29.03 26.67
C VAL A 392 23.89 -28.24 27.02
N LEU A 393 23.79 -26.92 27.22
CA LEU A 393 24.34 -26.23 28.39
C LEU A 393 23.99 -24.73 28.42
N GLN A 394 23.48 -24.35 29.58
CA GLN A 394 23.20 -23.00 30.05
C GLN A 394 24.46 -22.13 30.02
N HIS A 395 24.31 -20.83 29.72
CA HIS A 395 24.84 -19.78 30.59
C HIS A 395 24.18 -18.42 30.32
N HIS A 396 23.62 -17.87 31.40
CA HIS A 396 23.31 -16.46 31.60
C HIS A 396 24.40 -15.52 31.07
N PHE A 397 24.03 -14.35 30.54
CA PHE A 397 24.48 -13.06 31.10
C PHE A 397 23.62 -11.88 30.62
N ASN A 398 23.36 -11.01 31.59
CA ASN A 398 22.65 -9.74 31.53
C ASN A 398 23.23 -8.73 30.52
N GLY A 399 22.31 -7.97 29.92
CA GLY A 399 22.28 -6.51 30.03
C GLY A 399 23.29 -5.69 29.23
N SER A 400 22.78 -4.87 28.31
CA SER A 400 22.95 -3.42 28.38
C SER A 400 22.16 -2.72 27.27
N GLN A 401 21.40 -1.71 27.70
CA GLN A 401 20.82 -0.65 26.88
C GLN A 401 21.84 -0.09 25.89
N SER A 402 21.39 0.26 24.69
CA SER A 402 22.04 1.29 23.89
C SER A 402 20.98 2.13 23.20
N ALA A 403 20.90 3.36 23.68
CA ALA A 403 20.25 4.49 23.04
C ALA A 403 21.05 4.92 21.81
N LEU A 404 20.37 5.14 20.69
CA LEU A 404 20.88 5.88 19.52
C LEU A 404 19.65 6.65 18.98
N ARG A 405 19.45 7.91 19.36
CA ARG A 405 20.03 9.17 18.83
C ARG A 405 19.48 9.55 17.47
#